data_AF-A0A7Y6TTQ1-F1
#
_entry.id   AF-A0A7Y6TTQ1-F1
#
_cell.length_a   1.000
_cell.length_b   1.000
_cell.length_c   1.000
_cell.angle_alpha   90.00
_cell.angle_beta   90.00
_cell.angle_gamma   90.00
#
_symmetry.space_group_name_H-M   'P 1'
#
loop_
_entity.id
_entity.type
_entity.pdbx_description
1 polymer ?
#
loop_
_entity_poly.entity_id
_entity_poly.type
_entity_poly.pdbx_seq_one_letter_code
_entity_poly.pdbx_strand_id
1 'polypeptide(L)'
;MCKSLPYILTLCVALTLLGIVTACTPKTVSLQTQSIAPTIQCKEAEPDEVLLPYPGIEDTRDPDLLLAHIRALNLWAIDTSGKFRAERVMRAGTRNCLNTLRTRGLIN
;
A
#
# COMPACT_ATOMS: atom_id res chain seq x y z
N MET A 1 -59.63 38.79 -22.05
CA MET A 1 -58.73 39.91 -21.68
C MET A 1 -58.73 39.95 -20.16
N CYS A 2 -57.66 39.78 -19.39
CA CYS A 2 -56.23 40.06 -19.59
C CYS A 2 -55.34 38.85 -19.24
N LYS A 3 -54.32 38.64 -20.07
CA LYS A 3 -53.15 37.81 -19.79
C LYS A 3 -52.19 38.65 -18.94
N SER A 4 -51.80 38.16 -17.76
CA SER A 4 -50.65 38.72 -17.03
C SER A 4 -50.13 37.68 -16.04
N LEU A 5 -49.69 36.54 -16.59
CA LEU A 5 -49.06 35.44 -15.86
C LEU A 5 -47.52 35.30 -16.05
N PRO A 6 -46.70 36.34 -16.36
CA PRO A 6 -45.25 36.14 -16.45
C PRO A 6 -44.41 36.89 -15.39
N TYR A 7 -44.97 37.33 -14.26
CA TYR A 7 -44.23 38.14 -13.27
C TYR A 7 -43.74 37.39 -12.02
N ILE A 8 -44.22 36.16 -11.77
CA ILE A 8 -43.80 35.38 -10.58
C ILE A 8 -42.55 34.53 -10.89
N LEU A 9 -42.35 34.13 -12.15
CA LEU A 9 -41.19 33.33 -12.59
C LEU A 9 -39.89 34.14 -12.72
N THR A 10 -39.99 35.46 -12.91
CA THR A 10 -38.83 36.36 -13.06
C THR A 10 -38.25 36.84 -11.73
N LEU A 11 -38.98 36.69 -10.61
CA LEU A 11 -38.49 37.12 -9.30
C LEU A 11 -37.51 36.12 -8.66
N CYS A 12 -37.61 34.83 -9.02
CA CYS A 12 -36.71 33.79 -8.50
C CYS A 12 -35.32 33.79 -9.15
N VAL A 13 -35.16 34.38 -10.34
CA VAL A 13 -33.88 34.42 -11.06
C VAL A 13 -33.00 35.60 -10.63
N ALA A 14 -33.59 36.64 -10.04
CA ALA A 14 -32.84 37.82 -9.59
C ALA A 14 -32.08 37.61 -8.28
N LEU A 15 -32.49 36.64 -7.45
CA LEU A 15 -31.87 36.36 -6.15
C LEU A 15 -30.61 35.48 -6.22
N THR A 16 -30.32 34.85 -7.35
CA THR A 16 -29.14 33.99 -7.52
C THR A 16 -27.90 34.73 -8.07
N LEU A 17 -28.07 35.97 -8.57
CA LEU A 17 -26.98 36.75 -9.17
C LEU A 17 -26.26 37.72 -8.22
N LEU A 18 -26.79 37.98 -7.01
CA LEU A 18 -26.13 38.81 -5.99
C LEU A 18 -25.15 38.03 -5.08
N GLY A 19 -24.99 36.72 -5.26
CA GLY A 19 -24.15 35.88 -4.41
C GLY A 19 -22.68 35.75 -4.82
N ILE A 20 -22.22 36.37 -5.91
CA ILE A 20 -20.90 36.10 -6.52
C ILE A 20 -19.92 37.29 -6.41
N VAL A 21 -20.14 38.21 -5.46
CA VAL A 21 -19.19 39.33 -5.27
C VAL A 21 -18.83 39.53 -3.79
N THR A 22 -18.45 38.44 -3.11
CA THR A 22 -17.59 38.57 -1.92
C THR A 22 -16.15 38.50 -2.38
N ALA A 23 -15.53 39.67 -2.44
CA ALA A 23 -14.11 39.88 -2.67
C ALA A 23 -13.28 38.95 -1.77
N CYS A 24 -12.64 37.94 -2.37
CA CYS A 24 -11.57 37.21 -1.73
C CYS A 24 -10.35 38.13 -1.77
N THR A 25 -10.11 38.87 -0.69
CA THR A 25 -8.84 39.57 -0.46
C THR A 25 -7.70 38.59 -0.73
N PRO A 26 -6.66 38.93 -1.51
CA PRO A 26 -5.50 38.07 -1.66
C PRO A 26 -4.74 38.08 -0.33
N LYS A 27 -5.14 37.20 0.59
CA LYS A 27 -4.21 36.75 1.62
C LYS A 27 -3.13 36.01 0.85
N THR A 28 -1.92 36.54 0.86
CA THR A 28 -0.71 35.79 0.56
C THR A 28 -0.62 34.68 1.61
N VAL A 29 -1.39 33.62 1.41
CA VAL A 29 -1.12 32.33 2.01
C VAL A 29 0.22 31.96 1.40
N SER A 30 1.28 32.09 2.19
CA SER A 30 2.48 31.32 1.95
C SER A 30 1.99 29.88 1.86
N LEU A 31 1.85 29.37 0.63
CA LEU A 31 1.90 27.95 0.39
C LEU A 31 3.31 27.57 0.87
N GLN A 32 3.44 27.28 2.16
CA GLN A 32 4.31 26.20 2.55
C GLN A 32 3.72 25.01 1.83
N THR A 33 4.20 24.77 0.61
CA THR A 33 4.06 23.51 -0.09
C THR A 33 4.78 22.51 0.80
N GLN A 34 4.12 22.06 1.87
CA GLN A 34 4.45 20.80 2.49
C GLN A 34 4.25 19.82 1.35
N SER A 35 5.38 19.43 0.75
CA SER A 35 5.42 18.28 -0.13
C SER A 35 5.00 17.10 0.74
N ILE A 36 3.70 16.87 0.83
CA ILE A 36 3.13 15.63 1.30
C ILE A 36 3.39 14.67 0.15
N ALA A 37 4.66 14.30 -0.05
CA ALA A 37 5.00 13.21 -0.94
C ALA A 37 4.26 11.99 -0.37
N PRO A 38 3.39 11.34 -1.14
CA PRO A 38 2.72 10.14 -0.65
C PRO A 38 3.79 9.12 -0.26
N THR A 39 3.77 8.68 0.99
CA THR A 39 4.66 7.60 1.44
C THR A 39 4.22 6.31 0.78
N ILE A 40 4.93 5.89 -0.27
CA ILE A 40 4.66 4.63 -0.96
C ILE A 40 5.41 3.52 -0.23
N GLN A 41 4.68 2.64 0.44
CA GLN A 41 5.27 1.51 1.15
C GLN A 41 5.51 0.35 0.20
N CYS A 42 6.74 0.23 -0.32
CA CYS A 42 7.18 -0.95 -1.07
C CYS A 42 7.59 -2.13 -0.17
N LYS A 43 7.35 -2.05 1.15
CA LYS A 43 7.66 -3.11 2.15
C LYS A 43 9.14 -3.53 2.19
N GLU A 44 10.06 -2.64 1.80
CA GLU A 44 11.51 -2.93 1.79
C GLU A 44 12.10 -3.16 3.19
N ALA A 45 11.47 -2.59 4.22
CA ALA A 45 11.90 -2.73 5.62
C ALA A 45 11.21 -3.90 6.36
N GLU A 46 10.41 -4.73 5.68
CA GLU A 46 9.84 -5.92 6.32
C GLU A 46 10.97 -6.92 6.60
N PRO A 47 11.08 -7.45 7.83
CA PRO A 47 12.11 -8.40 8.18
C PRO A 47 11.87 -9.74 7.47
N ASP A 48 12.95 -10.46 7.22
CA ASP A 48 12.88 -11.80 6.63
C ASP A 48 12.13 -12.77 7.54
N GLU A 49 11.35 -13.66 6.93
CA GLU A 49 10.70 -14.77 7.62
C GLU A 49 11.69 -15.61 8.43
N VAL A 50 11.32 -15.93 9.67
CA VAL A 50 12.15 -16.72 10.58
C VAL A 50 12.12 -18.18 10.17
N LEU A 51 13.28 -18.72 9.79
CA LEU A 51 13.43 -20.13 9.45
C LEU A 51 13.48 -21.00 10.72
N LEU A 52 12.86 -22.17 10.66
CA LEU A 52 13.04 -23.17 11.70
C LEU A 52 14.51 -23.62 11.74
N PRO A 53 15.06 -23.87 12.93
CA PRO A 53 16.42 -24.41 13.05
C PRO A 53 16.49 -25.78 12.37
N TYR A 54 17.64 -26.09 11.78
CA TYR A 54 17.88 -27.40 11.20
C TYR A 54 17.76 -28.48 12.29
N PRO A 55 17.04 -29.59 12.05
CA PRO A 55 16.91 -30.67 13.03
C PRO A 55 18.28 -31.19 13.47
N GLY A 56 18.51 -31.24 14.79
CA GLY A 56 19.73 -31.79 15.35
C GLY A 56 19.90 -33.27 15.00
N ILE A 57 21.15 -33.72 14.87
CA ILE A 57 21.46 -35.14 14.66
C ILE A 57 21.29 -35.86 16.00
N GLU A 58 20.34 -36.79 16.06
CA GLU A 58 20.21 -37.74 17.17
C GLU A 58 21.07 -38.99 16.90
N ASP A 59 21.32 -39.82 17.93
CA ASP A 59 22.04 -41.08 17.73
C ASP A 59 21.17 -42.05 16.92
N THR A 60 21.38 -42.06 15.60
CA THR A 60 20.58 -42.79 14.61
C THR A 60 20.82 -44.30 14.58
N ARG A 61 21.46 -44.85 15.61
CA ARG A 61 21.65 -46.31 15.76
C ARG A 61 20.35 -47.05 16.04
N ASP A 62 19.37 -46.38 16.64
CA ASP A 62 18.01 -46.90 16.78
C ASP A 62 17.20 -46.60 15.50
N PRO A 63 16.68 -47.62 14.80
CA PRO A 63 15.84 -47.43 13.61
C PRO A 63 14.64 -46.52 13.81
N ASP A 64 14.03 -46.52 15.00
CA ASP A 64 12.86 -45.69 15.30
C ASP A 64 13.25 -44.21 15.43
N LEU A 65 14.39 -43.94 16.07
CA LEU A 65 14.96 -42.59 16.16
C LEU A 65 15.42 -42.08 14.78
N LEU A 66 15.99 -42.95 13.95
CA LEU A 66 16.33 -42.60 12.57
C LEU A 66 15.08 -42.22 11.76
N LEU A 67 13.99 -43.00 11.88
CA LEU A 67 12.74 -42.69 11.20
C LEU A 67 12.12 -41.37 11.68
N ALA A 68 12.15 -41.12 12.98
CA ALA A 68 11.71 -39.85 13.57
C ALA A 68 12.53 -38.67 13.05
N HIS A 69 13.86 -38.81 13.00
CA HIS A 69 14.76 -37.79 12.47
C HIS A 69 14.50 -37.50 10.98
N ILE A 70 14.29 -38.54 10.15
CA ILE A 70 13.94 -38.38 8.73
C ILE A 70 12.61 -37.61 8.57
N ARG A 71 11.60 -37.89 9.41
CA ARG A 71 10.33 -37.15 9.39
C ARG A 71 10.54 -35.69 9.77
N ALA A 72 11.33 -35.42 10.80
CA ALA A 72 11.67 -34.05 11.21
C ALA A 72 12.39 -33.28 10.08
N LEU A 73 13.34 -33.92 9.39
CA LEU A 73 14.02 -33.34 8.23
C LEU A 73 13.07 -32.99 7.09
N ASN A 74 12.13 -33.89 6.77
CA ASN A 74 11.15 -33.63 5.71
C ASN A 74 10.23 -32.44 6.05
N LEU A 75 9.74 -32.38 7.29
CA LEU A 75 8.90 -31.26 7.74
C LEU A 75 9.67 -29.94 7.72
N TRP A 76 10.92 -29.94 8.19
CA TRP A 76 11.80 -28.77 8.13
C TRP A 76 12.04 -28.31 6.69
N ALA A 77 12.29 -29.22 5.76
CA ALA A 77 12.54 -28.90 4.36
C ALA A 77 11.30 -28.28 3.68
N ILE A 78 10.10 -28.81 3.97
CA ILE A 78 8.84 -28.26 3.46
C ILE A 78 8.62 -26.83 3.99
N ASP A 79 8.76 -26.61 5.30
CA ASP A 79 8.60 -25.27 5.90
C ASP A 79 9.60 -24.26 5.32
N THR A 80 10.89 -24.63 5.32
CA THR A 80 11.98 -23.77 4.85
C THR A 80 11.82 -23.39 3.38
N SER A 81 11.47 -24.36 2.52
CA SER A 81 11.25 -24.09 1.09
C SER A 81 10.02 -23.21 0.85
N GLY A 82 8.95 -23.39 1.64
CA GLY A 82 7.77 -22.54 1.62
C GLY A 82 8.09 -21.10 1.97
N LYS A 83 8.77 -20.87 3.10
CA LYS A 83 9.21 -19.54 3.54
C LYS A 83 10.14 -18.87 2.54
N PHE A 84 11.13 -19.60 2.02
CA PHE A 84 12.03 -19.08 0.98
C PHE A 84 11.26 -18.64 -0.28
N ARG A 85 10.25 -19.42 -0.70
CA ARG A 85 9.42 -19.06 -1.85
C ARG A 85 8.58 -17.81 -1.58
N ALA A 86 7.98 -17.70 -0.39
CA ALA A 86 7.21 -16.53 0.01
C ALA A 86 8.08 -15.27 0.01
N GLU A 87 9.25 -15.33 0.64
CA GLU A 87 10.26 -14.26 0.64
C GLU A 87 10.66 -13.83 -0.77
N ARG A 88 10.92 -14.81 -1.64
CA ARG A 88 11.26 -14.52 -3.05
C ARG A 88 10.16 -13.74 -3.76
N VAL A 89 8.89 -14.08 -3.52
CA VAL A 89 7.74 -13.38 -4.12
C VAL A 89 7.61 -11.98 -3.54
N MET A 90 7.71 -11.83 -2.21
CA MET A 90 7.65 -10.53 -1.52
C MET A 90 8.72 -9.57 -2.04
N ARG A 91 9.98 -10.02 -2.07
CA ARG A 91 11.11 -9.21 -2.57
C ARG A 91 10.99 -8.87 -4.06
N ALA A 92 10.42 -9.76 -4.87
CA ALA A 92 10.12 -9.44 -6.27
C ALA A 92 9.06 -8.34 -6.38
N GLY A 93 8.02 -8.38 -5.53
CA GLY A 93 7.02 -7.31 -5.41
C GLY A 93 7.62 -5.97 -5.01
N THR A 94 8.47 -5.95 -3.97
CA THR A 94 9.22 -4.76 -3.55
C THR A 94 10.06 -4.19 -4.69
N ARG A 95 10.81 -5.04 -5.39
CA ARG A 95 11.64 -4.61 -6.53
C ARG A 95 10.81 -3.99 -7.65
N ASN A 96 9.68 -4.60 -8.00
CA ASN A 96 8.78 -4.05 -9.00
C ASN A 96 8.16 -2.71 -8.57
N CYS A 97 7.78 -2.59 -7.30
CA CYS A 97 7.30 -1.34 -6.72
C CYS A 97 8.37 -0.24 -6.87
N LEU A 98 9.59 -0.48 -6.39
CA LEU A 98 10.70 0.47 -6.49
C LEU A 98 11.05 0.84 -7.94
N ASN A 99 11.07 -0.14 -8.85
CA ASN A 99 11.30 0.12 -10.27
C ASN A 99 10.18 0.95 -10.91
N THR A 100 8.93 0.76 -10.49
CA THR A 100 7.81 1.59 -10.94
C THR A 100 7.96 3.04 -10.47
N LEU A 101 8.47 3.24 -9.25
CA LEU A 101 8.74 4.59 -8.73
C LEU A 101 9.88 5.28 -9.49
N ARG A 102 10.97 4.55 -9.80
CA ARG A 102 12.08 5.07 -10.60
C ARG A 102 11.66 5.44 -12.02
N THR A 103 10.94 4.54 -12.69
CA THR A 103 10.48 4.78 -14.08
C THR A 103 9.49 5.95 -14.18
N ARG A 104 8.76 6.25 -13.11
CA ARG A 104 7.87 7.43 -13.00
C ARG A 104 8.59 8.70 -12.52
N GLY A 105 9.88 8.64 -12.23
CA GLY A 105 10.65 9.78 -11.73
C GLY A 105 10.28 10.23 -10.31
N LEU A 106 9.64 9.36 -9.52
CA LEU A 106 9.27 9.66 -8.13
C LEU A 106 10.43 9.45 -7.16
N ILE A 107 11.36 8.57 -7.50
CA ILE A 107 12.63 8.32 -6.78
C ILE A 107 13.75 8.15 -7.82
N ASN A 108 15.00 8.42 -7.45
CA ASN A 108 16.19 8.14 -8.26
C ASN A 108 16.81 6.79 -7.87
#